data_AF-A0A3R8HQZ2-F1
#
_entry.id   AF-A0A3R8HQZ2-F1
#
_cell.length_a   1.000
_cell.length_b   1.000
_cell.length_c   1.000
_cell.angle_alpha   90.00
_cell.angle_beta   90.00
_cell.angle_gamma   90.00
#
_symmetry.space_group_name_H-M   'P 1'
#
loop_
_entity.id
_entity.type
_entity.pdbx_description
1 polymer ?
#
loop_
_entity_poly.entity_id
_entity_poly.type
_entity_poly.pdbx_seq_one_letter_code
_entity_poly.pdbx_strand_id
1 'polypeptide(L)'
;MKTILLSVLMLGAALTADAQATVKANFAKNDTTFYKDVIKMDMALPMGQGNKKIAITKNTRYVVLDKTANGYKIECNITDIIVDGDQEVAEQAQVMGNKYLKGVKMLLQTNTDGKVEKILNLDEVASTGSKTAIADIEEQYKKNPMIEQVLPKAKFLMAISEQFEEKALIDNLNENSFLYYYGKDLKTNSKEDRTKQGMKLTSTYTVANNGGNTVITTNLKDNMTESDVKKMMIDQMKKMGMGEEVTSQIDANWGQMKAMGMTNLSVNGTDNLTFLPNGWLQSLSGKSATKVMGMEMKLDTQSEITYKNWK
;
A
#
# COMPACT_ATOMS: atom_id res chain seq x y z
N MET A 1 -12.21 -1.40 39.47
CA MET A 1 -11.33 -2.51 39.04
C MET A 1 -10.94 -2.27 37.60
N LYS A 2 -9.67 -1.94 37.33
CA LYS A 2 -9.14 -1.74 35.98
C LYS A 2 -8.48 -3.05 35.56
N THR A 3 -9.07 -3.73 34.58
CA THR A 3 -8.47 -4.92 33.97
C THR A 3 -7.33 -4.45 33.07
N ILE A 4 -6.11 -4.71 33.52
CA ILE A 4 -4.88 -4.52 32.76
C ILE A 4 -4.90 -5.56 31.63
N LEU A 5 -5.10 -5.10 30.39
CA LEU A 5 -4.80 -5.88 29.20
C LEU A 5 -3.29 -6.09 29.17
N LEU A 6 -2.85 -7.32 29.43
CA LEU A 6 -1.45 -7.72 29.28
C LEU A 6 -1.03 -7.48 27.82
N SER A 7 -0.31 -6.40 27.60
CA SER A 7 0.62 -6.26 26.48
C SER A 7 1.70 -7.32 26.66
N VAL A 8 1.61 -8.42 25.92
CA VAL A 8 2.68 -9.41 25.82
C VAL A 8 3.80 -8.81 24.97
N LEU A 9 4.57 -7.90 25.57
CA LEU A 9 5.93 -7.59 25.16
C LEU A 9 6.80 -8.75 25.65
N MET A 10 6.80 -9.86 24.90
CA MET A 10 7.89 -10.83 25.03
C MET A 10 9.12 -10.24 24.35
N LEU A 11 9.90 -9.47 25.11
CA LEU A 11 11.34 -9.33 24.86
C LEU A 11 11.98 -10.69 25.16
N GLY A 12 11.81 -11.63 24.22
CA GLY A 12 12.58 -12.86 24.18
C GLY A 12 14.03 -12.50 23.89
N ALA A 13 14.93 -13.00 24.74
CA ALA A 13 16.37 -12.90 24.57
C ALA A 13 16.77 -13.20 23.11
N ALA A 14 17.72 -12.43 22.59
CA ALA A 14 18.35 -12.66 21.30
C ALA A 14 19.06 -14.03 21.31
N LEU A 15 18.31 -15.08 21.00
CA LEU A 15 18.90 -16.24 20.34
C LEU A 15 19.16 -15.79 18.91
N THR A 16 20.44 -15.58 18.59
CA THR A 16 20.98 -15.42 17.24
C THR A 16 20.83 -16.73 16.46
N ALA A 17 19.62 -17.29 16.42
CA ALA A 17 19.28 -18.41 15.58
C ALA A 17 19.01 -17.85 14.18
N ASP A 18 19.53 -18.54 13.16
CA ASP A 18 19.20 -18.35 11.75
C ASP A 18 17.73 -18.74 11.47
N ALA A 19 16.79 -18.10 12.16
CA ALA A 19 15.38 -18.37 12.01
C ALA A 19 14.95 -18.02 10.57
N GLN A 20 14.28 -18.98 9.95
CA GLN A 20 13.76 -18.87 8.59
C GLN A 20 12.31 -19.32 8.56
N ALA A 21 11.50 -18.72 7.69
CA ALA A 21 10.13 -19.14 7.45
C ALA A 21 9.75 -18.87 5.99
N THR A 22 9.02 -19.81 5.39
CA THR A 22 8.30 -19.56 4.16
C THR A 22 6.88 -19.13 4.49
N VAL A 23 6.46 -17.98 3.99
CA VAL A 23 5.06 -17.54 4.17
C VAL A 23 4.23 -18.13 3.06
N LYS A 24 3.24 -18.97 3.41
CA LYS A 24 2.37 -19.65 2.45
C LYS A 24 0.92 -19.50 2.85
N ALA A 25 0.06 -19.30 1.85
CA ALA A 25 -1.36 -19.48 2.01
C ALA A 25 -1.70 -20.96 2.23
N ASN A 26 -2.54 -21.24 3.21
CA ASN A 26 -3.14 -22.56 3.41
C ASN A 26 -4.64 -22.43 3.69
N PHE A 27 -5.32 -21.69 2.83
CA PHE A 27 -6.72 -21.42 3.01
C PHE A 27 -7.59 -22.64 2.70
N ALA A 28 -8.80 -22.66 3.23
CA ALA A 28 -9.84 -23.59 2.84
C ALA A 28 -10.90 -22.90 1.97
N LYS A 29 -11.58 -23.68 1.14
CA LYS A 29 -12.74 -23.20 0.39
C LYS A 29 -13.80 -22.68 1.36
N ASN A 30 -14.40 -21.54 1.01
CA ASN A 30 -15.37 -20.78 1.81
C ASN A 30 -14.78 -20.03 3.02
N ASP A 31 -13.46 -20.03 3.22
CA ASP A 31 -12.84 -19.13 4.18
C ASP A 31 -13.21 -17.68 3.84
N THR A 32 -13.72 -16.96 4.82
CA THR A 32 -14.06 -15.55 4.71
C THR A 32 -13.33 -14.79 5.81
N THR A 33 -12.64 -13.72 5.44
CA THR A 33 -11.92 -12.84 6.38
C THR A 33 -12.24 -11.40 6.06
N PHE A 34 -12.53 -10.60 7.09
CA PHE A 34 -12.64 -9.15 6.99
C PHE A 34 -11.50 -8.52 7.77
N TYR A 35 -10.80 -7.61 7.11
CA TYR A 35 -9.79 -6.77 7.71
C TYR A 35 -10.31 -5.35 7.86
N LYS A 36 -9.99 -4.73 8.99
CA LYS A 36 -10.06 -3.29 9.17
C LYS A 36 -8.65 -2.75 9.21
N ASP A 37 -8.30 -1.98 8.20
CA ASP A 37 -7.05 -1.23 8.13
C ASP A 37 -7.30 0.19 8.64
N VAL A 38 -6.53 0.64 9.61
CA VAL A 38 -6.51 2.02 10.11
C VAL A 38 -5.14 2.62 9.81
N ILE A 39 -5.10 3.65 8.98
CA ILE A 39 -3.89 4.38 8.60
C ILE A 39 -4.00 5.80 9.16
N LYS A 40 -3.12 6.18 10.07
CA LYS A 40 -3.02 7.54 10.59
C LYS A 40 -1.81 8.22 10.00
N MET A 41 -1.99 9.46 9.55
CA MET A 41 -0.93 10.26 8.94
C MET A 41 -0.81 11.58 9.67
N ASP A 42 0.41 11.92 10.05
CA ASP A 42 0.80 13.23 10.55
C ASP A 42 1.78 13.84 9.54
N MET A 43 1.37 14.93 8.89
CA MET A 43 2.11 15.55 7.79
C MET A 43 2.47 16.99 8.16
N ALA A 44 3.76 17.31 8.09
CA ALA A 44 4.23 18.68 8.02
C ALA A 44 4.34 19.08 6.56
N LEU A 45 3.47 19.97 6.10
CA LEU A 45 3.41 20.41 4.72
C LEU A 45 4.58 21.34 4.38
N PRO A 46 5.06 21.35 3.13
CA PRO A 46 6.19 22.17 2.72
C PRO A 46 5.86 23.67 2.81
N MET A 47 6.91 24.50 2.81
CA MET A 47 6.80 25.96 2.72
C MET A 47 5.96 26.63 3.82
N GLY A 48 5.93 26.05 5.03
CA GLY A 48 5.24 26.65 6.18
C GLY A 48 3.72 26.56 6.12
N GLN A 49 3.16 25.68 5.27
CA GLN A 49 1.72 25.44 5.14
C GLN A 49 1.09 24.74 6.37
N GLY A 50 1.87 24.50 7.42
CA GLY A 50 1.41 23.95 8.69
C GLY A 50 1.36 22.42 8.71
N ASN A 51 0.78 21.89 9.79
CA ASN A 51 0.66 20.45 10.01
C ASN A 51 -0.78 19.99 9.77
N LYS A 52 -0.93 18.84 9.12
CA LYS A 52 -2.21 18.17 8.85
C LYS A 52 -2.20 16.77 9.44
N LYS A 53 -3.34 16.37 10.00
CA LYS A 53 -3.56 15.01 10.50
C LYS A 53 -4.78 14.44 9.82
N ILE A 54 -4.65 13.23 9.31
CA ILE A 54 -5.75 12.47 8.71
C ILE A 54 -5.69 11.03 9.19
N ALA A 55 -6.86 10.40 9.28
CA ALA A 55 -6.98 8.96 9.50
C ALA A 55 -7.86 8.36 8.42
N ILE A 56 -7.46 7.20 7.90
CA ILE A 56 -8.21 6.45 6.91
C ILE A 56 -8.52 5.09 7.49
N THR A 57 -9.81 4.75 7.52
CA THR A 57 -10.28 3.42 7.86
C THR A 57 -10.76 2.73 6.59
N LYS A 58 -10.14 1.61 6.23
CA LYS A 58 -10.50 0.79 5.07
C LYS A 58 -10.92 -0.59 5.52
N ASN A 59 -12.08 -1.05 5.09
CA ASN A 59 -12.55 -2.40 5.34
C ASN A 59 -12.39 -3.24 4.06
N THR A 60 -11.68 -4.36 4.18
CA THR A 60 -11.43 -5.27 3.06
C THR A 60 -11.93 -6.66 3.39
N ARG A 61 -12.75 -7.23 2.51
CA ARG A 61 -13.26 -8.59 2.60
C ARG A 61 -12.52 -9.49 1.62
N TYR A 62 -12.12 -10.66 2.10
CA TYR A 62 -11.61 -11.76 1.29
C TYR A 62 -12.51 -12.99 1.45
N VAL A 63 -12.81 -13.66 0.34
CA VAL A 63 -13.50 -14.97 0.33
C VAL A 63 -12.77 -15.93 -0.58
N VAL A 64 -12.41 -17.09 -0.07
CA VAL A 64 -11.82 -18.17 -0.88
C VAL A 64 -12.96 -18.92 -1.55
N LEU A 65 -13.21 -18.60 -2.82
CA LEU A 65 -14.26 -19.22 -3.61
C LEU A 65 -13.93 -20.66 -3.99
N ASP A 66 -12.64 -20.94 -4.22
CA ASP A 66 -12.18 -22.28 -4.56
C ASP A 66 -10.69 -22.49 -4.20
N LYS A 67 -10.33 -23.76 -4.00
CA LYS A 67 -8.95 -24.22 -3.82
C LYS A 67 -8.69 -25.34 -4.82
N THR A 68 -7.69 -25.14 -5.67
CA THR A 68 -7.26 -26.11 -6.68
C THR A 68 -5.83 -26.56 -6.41
N ALA A 69 -5.34 -27.56 -7.14
CA ALA A 69 -3.94 -27.96 -7.08
C ALA A 69 -2.97 -26.84 -7.51
N ASN A 70 -3.45 -25.83 -8.27
CA ASN A 70 -2.65 -24.76 -8.83
C ASN A 70 -2.70 -23.46 -8.01
N GLY A 71 -3.51 -23.41 -6.94
CA GLY A 71 -3.70 -22.20 -6.13
C GLY A 71 -5.16 -21.92 -5.80
N TYR A 72 -5.46 -20.66 -5.53
CA TYR A 72 -6.74 -20.23 -4.97
C TYR A 72 -7.49 -19.30 -5.93
N LYS A 73 -8.82 -19.38 -5.89
CA LYS A 73 -9.71 -18.35 -6.43
C LYS A 73 -10.28 -17.55 -5.27
N ILE A 74 -10.00 -16.25 -5.22
CA ILE A 74 -10.33 -15.39 -4.08
C ILE A 74 -11.17 -14.20 -4.55
N GLU A 75 -12.33 -13.96 -3.95
CA GLU A 75 -13.03 -12.67 -4.05
C GLU A 75 -12.35 -11.69 -3.08
N CYS A 76 -11.86 -10.56 -3.60
CA CYS A 76 -11.37 -9.43 -2.83
C CYS A 76 -12.32 -8.24 -3.05
N ASN A 77 -12.77 -7.60 -1.97
CA ASN A 77 -13.69 -6.48 -2.06
C ASN A 77 -13.36 -5.43 -0.98
N ILE A 78 -13.24 -4.18 -1.40
CA ILE A 78 -13.12 -3.06 -0.47
C ILE A 78 -14.54 -2.62 -0.13
N THR A 79 -15.04 -3.05 1.03
CA THR A 79 -16.44 -2.85 1.42
C THR A 79 -16.68 -1.42 1.87
N ASP A 80 -15.67 -0.80 2.49
CA ASP A 80 -15.78 0.56 2.99
C ASP A 80 -14.45 1.30 3.05
N ILE A 81 -14.52 2.62 2.92
CA ILE A 81 -13.41 3.55 3.12
C ILE A 81 -14.01 4.80 3.77
N ILE A 82 -13.44 5.18 4.92
CA ILE A 82 -13.81 6.36 5.71
C ILE A 82 -12.55 7.20 5.87
N VAL A 83 -12.67 8.51 5.66
CA VAL A 83 -11.60 9.48 5.86
C VAL A 83 -12.03 10.43 6.97
N ASP A 84 -11.25 10.45 8.06
CA ASP A 84 -11.37 11.41 9.14
C ASP A 84 -10.28 12.48 8.99
N GLY A 85 -10.69 13.74 8.80
CA GLY A 85 -9.80 14.87 8.60
C GLY A 85 -9.98 15.53 7.23
N ASP A 86 -8.91 16.11 6.72
CA ASP A 86 -8.90 16.88 5.47
C ASP A 86 -8.93 15.94 4.24
N GLN A 87 -10.06 15.92 3.53
CA GLN A 87 -10.28 15.03 2.38
C GLN A 87 -9.35 15.36 1.20
N GLU A 88 -9.08 16.65 0.94
CA GLU A 88 -8.19 17.04 -0.16
C GLU A 88 -6.77 16.54 0.08
N VAL A 89 -6.32 16.62 1.34
CA VAL A 89 -5.00 16.08 1.73
C VAL A 89 -4.98 14.55 1.65
N ALA A 90 -6.07 13.87 2.02
CA ALA A 90 -6.17 12.41 1.90
C ALA A 90 -6.14 11.94 0.44
N GLU A 91 -6.73 12.71 -0.47
CA GLU A 91 -6.69 12.47 -1.92
C GLU A 91 -5.28 12.70 -2.49
N GLN A 92 -4.61 13.78 -2.09
CA GLN A 92 -3.25 14.10 -2.52
C GLN A 92 -2.20 13.11 -2.02
N ALA A 93 -2.39 12.52 -0.84
CA ALA A 93 -1.51 11.49 -0.30
C ALA A 93 -1.58 10.15 -1.09
N GLN A 94 -2.38 10.08 -2.17
CA GLN A 94 -2.60 8.90 -3.02
C GLN A 94 -3.03 7.64 -2.27
N VAL A 95 -3.46 7.77 -1.01
CA VAL A 95 -3.97 6.65 -0.20
C VAL A 95 -5.32 6.15 -0.73
N MET A 96 -5.93 6.93 -1.62
CA MET A 96 -7.24 6.72 -2.21
C MET A 96 -7.22 6.06 -3.60
N GLY A 97 -6.11 5.51 -4.11
CA GLY A 97 -6.14 4.72 -5.37
C GLY A 97 -7.15 3.57 -5.34
N ASN A 98 -7.41 3.05 -4.13
CA ASN A 98 -8.43 2.05 -3.85
C ASN A 98 -9.87 2.57 -3.82
N LYS A 99 -10.10 3.90 -3.78
CA LYS A 99 -11.46 4.49 -3.65
C LYS A 99 -12.33 4.17 -4.84
N TYR A 100 -11.75 4.13 -6.03
CA TYR A 100 -12.47 3.82 -7.27
C TYR A 100 -12.89 2.35 -7.35
N LEU A 101 -12.26 1.47 -6.56
CA LEU A 101 -12.59 0.05 -6.46
C LEU A 101 -13.47 -0.26 -5.23
N LYS A 102 -13.94 0.76 -4.49
CA LYS A 102 -14.88 0.56 -3.38
C LYS A 102 -16.15 -0.10 -3.91
N GLY A 103 -16.55 -1.19 -3.27
CA GLY A 103 -17.71 -2.00 -3.66
C GLY A 103 -17.48 -2.94 -4.85
N VAL A 104 -16.37 -2.79 -5.60
CA VAL A 104 -16.04 -3.66 -6.74
C VAL A 104 -15.49 -4.99 -6.24
N LYS A 105 -16.03 -6.10 -6.76
CA LYS A 105 -15.56 -7.45 -6.43
C LYS A 105 -14.49 -7.86 -7.42
N MET A 106 -13.26 -8.02 -6.96
CA MET A 106 -12.16 -8.54 -7.76
C MET A 106 -12.03 -10.05 -7.54
N LEU A 107 -12.08 -10.82 -8.63
CA LEU A 107 -11.88 -12.27 -8.61
C LEU A 107 -10.41 -12.57 -8.92
N LEU A 108 -9.63 -12.77 -7.87
CA LEU A 108 -8.21 -13.04 -7.95
C LEU A 108 -7.97 -14.52 -8.19
N GLN A 109 -7.02 -14.84 -9.08
CA GLN A 109 -6.40 -16.15 -9.17
C GLN A 109 -4.96 -16.04 -8.65
N THR A 110 -4.59 -16.96 -7.78
CA THR A 110 -3.25 -17.03 -7.18
C THR A 110 -2.52 -18.30 -7.60
N ASN A 111 -1.21 -18.35 -7.36
CA ASN A 111 -0.47 -19.61 -7.29
C ASN A 111 -0.71 -20.36 -5.98
N THR A 112 -0.01 -21.49 -5.79
CA THR A 112 -0.11 -22.36 -4.61
C THR A 112 0.34 -21.69 -3.31
N ASP A 113 1.24 -20.72 -3.37
CA ASP A 113 1.71 -20.00 -2.18
C ASP A 113 0.79 -18.83 -1.80
N GLY A 114 -0.14 -18.43 -2.67
CA GLY A 114 -1.12 -17.36 -2.44
C GLY A 114 -0.78 -16.02 -3.10
N LYS A 115 0.28 -15.95 -3.91
CA LYS A 115 0.63 -14.75 -4.69
C LYS A 115 -0.35 -14.57 -5.83
N VAL A 116 -0.85 -13.35 -6.03
CA VAL A 116 -1.82 -13.03 -7.09
C VAL A 116 -1.12 -13.01 -8.43
N GLU A 117 -1.69 -13.70 -9.43
CA GLU A 117 -1.12 -13.81 -10.78
C GLU A 117 -2.10 -13.35 -11.87
N LYS A 118 -3.41 -13.33 -11.58
CA LYS A 118 -4.44 -12.94 -12.56
C LYS A 118 -5.68 -12.36 -11.90
N ILE A 119 -6.38 -11.48 -12.60
CA ILE A 119 -7.73 -10.99 -12.25
C ILE A 119 -8.74 -11.55 -13.26
N LEU A 120 -9.59 -12.46 -12.80
CA LEU A 120 -10.49 -13.24 -13.64
C LEU A 120 -11.65 -12.43 -14.24
N ASN A 121 -12.03 -11.32 -13.60
CA ASN A 121 -13.09 -10.41 -14.06
C ASN A 121 -12.54 -9.01 -14.34
N LEU A 122 -11.36 -8.93 -14.97
CA LEU A 122 -10.67 -7.67 -15.25
C LEU A 122 -11.58 -6.63 -15.93
N ASP A 123 -12.33 -7.01 -16.96
CA ASP A 123 -13.19 -6.07 -17.72
C ASP A 123 -14.23 -5.39 -16.82
N GLU A 124 -14.85 -6.14 -15.91
CA GLU A 124 -15.82 -5.61 -14.94
C GLU A 124 -15.14 -4.67 -13.94
N VAL A 125 -13.98 -5.10 -13.42
CA VAL A 125 -13.19 -4.34 -12.44
C VAL A 125 -12.71 -3.01 -13.05
N ALA A 126 -12.10 -3.07 -14.22
CA ALA A 126 -11.57 -1.91 -14.93
C ALA A 126 -12.68 -0.97 -15.39
N SER A 127 -13.80 -1.49 -15.92
CA SER A 127 -14.93 -0.68 -16.34
C SER A 127 -15.59 0.06 -15.16
N THR A 128 -15.85 -0.66 -14.05
CA THR A 128 -16.49 -0.06 -12.87
C THR A 128 -15.58 0.94 -12.17
N GLY A 129 -14.30 0.59 -12.03
CA GLY A 129 -13.27 1.47 -11.48
C GLY A 129 -13.12 2.75 -12.30
N SER A 130 -12.97 2.61 -13.62
CA SER A 130 -12.84 3.75 -14.54
C SER A 130 -14.07 4.65 -14.52
N LYS A 131 -15.29 4.08 -14.51
CA LYS A 131 -16.53 4.87 -14.43
C LYS A 131 -16.58 5.71 -13.14
N THR A 132 -16.20 5.13 -12.02
CA THR A 132 -16.16 5.83 -10.73
C THR A 132 -15.11 6.94 -10.75
N ALA A 133 -13.93 6.67 -11.32
CA ALA A 133 -12.86 7.66 -11.42
C ALA A 133 -13.22 8.81 -12.38
N ILE A 134 -13.83 8.52 -13.52
CA ILE A 134 -14.31 9.55 -14.47
C ILE A 134 -15.30 10.49 -13.78
N ALA A 135 -16.28 9.96 -13.04
CA ALA A 135 -17.27 10.79 -12.36
C ALA A 135 -16.63 11.73 -11.31
N ASP A 136 -15.69 11.22 -10.52
CA ASP A 136 -14.94 11.99 -9.52
C ASP A 136 -14.10 13.10 -10.19
N ILE A 137 -13.37 12.77 -11.26
CA ILE A 137 -12.54 13.71 -12.01
C ILE A 137 -13.41 14.79 -12.67
N GLU A 138 -14.56 14.41 -13.26
CA GLU A 138 -15.49 15.40 -13.82
C GLU A 138 -16.00 16.38 -12.75
N GLU A 139 -16.29 15.90 -11.55
CA GLU A 139 -16.69 16.76 -10.43
C GLU A 139 -15.56 17.70 -9.99
N GLN A 140 -14.33 17.21 -9.89
CA GLN A 140 -13.16 18.03 -9.56
C GLN A 140 -12.97 19.18 -10.58
N TYR A 141 -13.08 18.90 -11.88
CA TYR A 141 -12.93 19.91 -12.93
C TYR A 141 -14.11 20.88 -13.00
N LYS A 142 -15.31 20.46 -12.60
CA LYS A 142 -16.46 21.37 -12.45
C LYS A 142 -16.26 22.32 -11.27
N LYS A 143 -15.74 21.83 -10.15
CA LYS A 143 -15.47 22.63 -8.94
C LYS A 143 -14.32 23.61 -9.13
N ASN A 144 -13.28 23.18 -9.85
CA ASN A 144 -12.12 24.02 -10.16
C ASN A 144 -11.74 23.94 -11.64
N PRO A 145 -12.38 24.75 -12.51
CA PRO A 145 -12.09 24.75 -13.94
C PRO A 145 -10.65 25.14 -14.31
N MET A 146 -9.93 25.82 -13.39
CA MET A 146 -8.54 26.22 -13.63
C MET A 146 -7.59 25.02 -13.71
N ILE A 147 -7.98 23.84 -13.19
CA ILE A 147 -7.18 22.61 -13.29
C ILE A 147 -6.89 22.26 -14.77
N GLU A 148 -7.82 22.52 -15.69
CA GLU A 148 -7.64 22.21 -17.12
C GLU A 148 -6.40 22.89 -17.73
N GLN A 149 -5.97 24.04 -17.19
CA GLN A 149 -4.79 24.77 -17.67
C GLN A 149 -3.47 24.08 -17.30
N VAL A 150 -3.44 23.37 -16.17
CA VAL A 150 -2.24 22.73 -15.64
C VAL A 150 -2.23 21.22 -15.86
N LEU A 151 -3.40 20.61 -15.87
CA LEU A 151 -3.61 19.19 -16.06
C LEU A 151 -4.83 19.02 -16.98
N PRO A 152 -4.62 18.83 -18.30
CA PRO A 152 -5.72 18.57 -19.21
C PRO A 152 -6.49 17.32 -18.82
N LYS A 153 -7.82 17.40 -18.77
CA LYS A 153 -8.68 16.31 -18.28
C LYS A 153 -8.45 15.00 -19.04
N ALA A 154 -8.26 15.07 -20.36
CA ALA A 154 -7.99 13.91 -21.18
C ALA A 154 -6.69 13.18 -20.76
N LYS A 155 -5.63 13.93 -20.42
CA LYS A 155 -4.36 13.34 -19.95
C LYS A 155 -4.54 12.70 -18.57
N PHE A 156 -5.33 13.32 -17.68
CA PHE A 156 -5.61 12.76 -16.36
C PHE A 156 -6.45 11.48 -16.43
N LEU A 157 -7.50 11.47 -17.25
CA LEU A 157 -8.33 10.29 -17.49
C LEU A 157 -7.52 9.12 -18.06
N MET A 158 -6.59 9.40 -18.98
CA MET A 158 -5.70 8.39 -19.55
C MET A 158 -4.78 7.79 -18.47
N ALA A 159 -4.10 8.63 -17.68
CA ALA A 159 -3.20 8.18 -16.62
C ALA A 159 -3.92 7.37 -15.53
N ILE A 160 -5.18 7.69 -15.25
CA ILE A 160 -6.03 6.94 -14.33
C ILE A 160 -6.45 5.59 -14.94
N SER A 161 -6.73 5.56 -16.25
CA SER A 161 -7.07 4.31 -16.95
C SER A 161 -5.92 3.29 -16.91
N GLU A 162 -4.67 3.75 -17.02
CA GLU A 162 -3.47 2.92 -16.89
C GLU A 162 -3.37 2.24 -15.50
N GLN A 163 -3.94 2.84 -14.45
CA GLN A 163 -3.96 2.24 -13.10
C GLN A 163 -4.91 1.04 -13.00
N PHE A 164 -5.85 0.90 -13.93
CA PHE A 164 -6.78 -0.22 -14.01
C PHE A 164 -6.31 -1.34 -14.95
N GLU A 165 -5.12 -1.22 -15.55
CA GLU A 165 -4.49 -2.33 -16.26
C GLU A 165 -4.21 -3.49 -15.29
N GLU A 166 -4.34 -4.73 -15.79
CA GLU A 166 -4.19 -5.93 -14.95
C GLU A 166 -2.85 -5.95 -14.21
N LYS A 167 -1.76 -5.62 -14.91
CA LYS A 167 -0.44 -5.58 -14.32
C LYS A 167 -0.37 -4.56 -13.19
N ALA A 168 -0.89 -3.35 -13.38
CA ALA A 168 -0.88 -2.30 -12.37
C ALA A 168 -1.68 -2.70 -11.11
N LEU A 169 -2.84 -3.34 -11.30
CA LEU A 169 -3.67 -3.84 -10.21
C LEU A 169 -3.00 -4.99 -9.45
N ILE A 170 -2.41 -5.96 -10.16
CA ILE A 170 -1.70 -7.10 -9.56
C ILE A 170 -0.45 -6.64 -8.82
N ASP A 171 0.35 -5.76 -9.42
CA ASP A 171 1.51 -5.16 -8.77
C ASP A 171 1.07 -4.42 -7.50
N ASN A 172 -0.01 -3.64 -7.56
CA ASN A 172 -0.53 -2.93 -6.38
C ASN A 172 -0.91 -3.89 -5.25
N LEU A 173 -1.67 -4.95 -5.57
CA LEU A 173 -2.08 -5.98 -4.60
C LEU A 173 -0.87 -6.69 -3.99
N ASN A 174 0.09 -7.09 -4.82
CA ASN A 174 1.27 -7.80 -4.37
C ASN A 174 2.30 -6.91 -3.68
N GLU A 175 2.33 -5.59 -3.91
CA GLU A 175 3.32 -4.69 -3.29
C GLU A 175 2.81 -4.00 -2.02
N ASN A 176 1.52 -3.68 -1.95
CA ASN A 176 0.95 -2.79 -0.93
C ASN A 176 0.01 -3.51 0.06
N SER A 177 -0.10 -4.83 -0.01
CA SER A 177 -0.86 -5.63 0.95
C SER A 177 -0.02 -6.74 1.58
N PHE A 178 -0.58 -7.45 2.56
CA PHE A 178 0.08 -8.61 3.17
C PHE A 178 0.35 -9.75 2.16
N LEU A 179 -0.31 -9.74 1.00
CA LEU A 179 -0.08 -10.69 -0.09
C LEU A 179 1.37 -10.66 -0.58
N TYR A 180 2.09 -9.54 -0.39
CA TYR A 180 3.51 -9.39 -0.68
C TYR A 180 4.39 -10.51 -0.10
N TYR A 181 4.01 -11.00 1.08
CA TYR A 181 4.81 -11.95 1.82
C TYR A 181 4.64 -13.38 1.28
N TYR A 182 3.54 -13.69 0.61
CA TYR A 182 3.26 -15.04 0.13
C TYR A 182 4.28 -15.52 -0.91
N GLY A 183 4.80 -16.74 -0.70
CA GLY A 183 5.82 -17.38 -1.51
C GLY A 183 7.24 -16.92 -1.20
N LYS A 184 7.45 -16.05 -0.20
CA LYS A 184 8.80 -15.63 0.21
C LYS A 184 9.40 -16.58 1.24
N ASP A 185 10.64 -16.97 0.98
CA ASP A 185 11.53 -17.57 1.97
C ASP A 185 12.28 -16.46 2.70
N LEU A 186 11.87 -16.19 3.93
CA LEU A 186 12.45 -15.13 4.75
C LEU A 186 13.41 -15.72 5.77
N LYS A 187 14.57 -15.10 5.91
CA LYS A 187 15.56 -15.44 6.92
C LYS A 187 15.87 -14.20 7.75
N THR A 188 16.08 -14.39 9.05
CA THR A 188 16.52 -13.29 9.91
C THR A 188 17.83 -12.67 9.38
N ASN A 189 17.87 -11.34 9.32
CA ASN A 189 18.91 -10.50 8.71
C ASN A 189 19.05 -10.60 7.19
N SER A 190 18.18 -11.35 6.49
CA SER A 190 18.15 -11.26 5.03
C SER A 190 17.64 -9.89 4.59
N LYS A 191 18.15 -9.46 3.44
CA LYS A 191 17.81 -8.19 2.81
C LYS A 191 17.27 -8.42 1.42
N GLU A 192 16.31 -7.60 1.02
CA GLU A 192 15.90 -7.50 -0.36
C GLU A 192 15.60 -6.05 -0.73
N ASP A 193 15.90 -5.69 -1.96
CA ASP A 193 15.44 -4.44 -2.53
C ASP A 193 14.00 -4.61 -3.02
N ARG A 194 13.17 -3.63 -2.70
CA ARG A 194 11.77 -3.59 -3.11
C ARG A 194 11.37 -2.17 -3.50
N THR A 195 10.30 -2.09 -4.29
CA THR A 195 9.60 -0.83 -4.53
C THR A 195 8.36 -0.78 -3.63
N LYS A 196 8.08 0.39 -3.04
CA LYS A 196 6.83 0.68 -2.33
C LYS A 196 6.42 2.11 -2.68
N GLN A 197 5.24 2.30 -3.25
CA GLN A 197 4.75 3.62 -3.70
C GLN A 197 5.74 4.38 -4.62
N GLY A 198 6.49 3.65 -5.46
CA GLY A 198 7.50 4.21 -6.36
C GLY A 198 8.86 4.53 -5.72
N MET A 199 9.00 4.34 -4.40
CA MET A 199 10.27 4.51 -3.69
C MET A 199 11.04 3.19 -3.69
N LYS A 200 12.34 3.25 -3.99
CA LYS A 200 13.25 2.10 -3.81
C LYS A 200 13.66 2.02 -2.34
N LEU A 201 13.46 0.84 -1.75
CA LEU A 201 13.72 0.57 -0.35
C LEU A 201 14.52 -0.73 -0.22
N THR A 202 15.41 -0.79 0.75
CA THR A 202 15.95 -2.04 1.27
C THR A 202 15.11 -2.49 2.46
N SER A 203 14.56 -3.70 2.37
CA SER A 203 13.91 -4.39 3.49
C SER A 203 14.92 -5.26 4.22
N THR A 204 14.91 -5.26 5.55
CA THR A 204 15.66 -6.21 6.39
C THR A 204 14.69 -6.96 7.28
N TYR A 205 14.76 -8.30 7.28
CA TYR A 205 13.79 -9.14 8.00
C TYR A 205 14.30 -9.63 9.34
N THR A 206 13.38 -9.77 10.27
CA THR A 206 13.53 -10.63 11.46
C THR A 206 12.33 -11.56 11.49
N VAL A 207 12.61 -12.86 11.63
CA VAL A 207 11.58 -13.90 11.58
C VAL A 207 11.57 -14.66 12.90
N ALA A 208 10.39 -14.89 13.45
CA ALA A 208 10.20 -15.68 14.66
C ALA A 208 8.98 -16.59 14.52
N ASN A 209 8.92 -17.64 15.36
CA ASN A 209 7.72 -18.44 15.55
C ASN A 209 7.18 -18.19 16.96
N ASN A 210 5.89 -17.86 17.07
CA ASN A 210 5.22 -17.68 18.35
C ASN A 210 3.95 -18.53 18.40
N GLY A 211 3.98 -19.65 19.13
CA GLY A 211 2.82 -20.53 19.27
C GLY A 211 2.31 -21.11 17.95
N GLY A 212 3.20 -21.36 16.98
CA GLY A 212 2.84 -21.82 15.64
C GLY A 212 2.61 -20.71 14.62
N ASN A 213 2.46 -19.45 15.06
CA ASN A 213 2.32 -18.30 14.17
C ASN A 213 3.69 -17.85 13.64
N THR A 214 3.74 -17.47 12.38
CA THR A 214 4.93 -16.85 11.77
C THR A 214 4.90 -15.35 12.02
N VAL A 215 5.87 -14.85 12.78
CA VAL A 215 6.01 -13.41 13.08
C VAL A 215 7.15 -12.84 12.24
N ILE A 216 6.87 -11.76 11.53
CA ILE A 216 7.82 -11.08 10.65
C ILE A 216 7.90 -9.62 11.04
N THR A 217 9.09 -9.16 11.43
CA THR A 217 9.41 -7.74 11.52
C THR A 217 10.22 -7.35 10.28
N THR A 218 9.75 -6.36 9.54
CA THR A 218 10.42 -5.81 8.36
C THR A 218 10.87 -4.40 8.68
N ASN A 219 12.17 -4.14 8.67
CA ASN A 219 12.71 -2.78 8.70
C ASN A 219 12.91 -2.29 7.27
N LEU A 220 12.39 -1.10 6.97
CA LEU A 220 12.43 -0.46 5.67
C LEU A 220 13.34 0.76 5.75
N LYS A 221 14.27 0.86 4.80
CA LYS A 221 15.10 2.05 4.62
C LYS A 221 15.21 2.41 3.15
N ASP A 222 15.15 3.68 2.81
CA ASP A 222 15.42 4.12 1.44
C ASP A 222 16.85 3.77 1.00
N ASN A 223 17.00 3.46 -0.28
CA ASN A 223 18.30 3.25 -0.94
C ASN A 223 18.37 3.99 -2.29
N MET A 224 17.62 5.08 -2.41
CA MET A 224 17.51 5.86 -3.64
C MET A 224 18.73 6.75 -3.88
N THR A 225 19.23 6.75 -5.11
CA THR A 225 20.19 7.75 -5.57
C THR A 225 19.49 9.06 -5.96
N GLU A 226 20.24 10.15 -6.17
CA GLU A 226 19.68 11.41 -6.68
C GLU A 226 18.95 11.22 -8.02
N SER A 227 19.48 10.36 -8.89
CA SER A 227 18.84 9.99 -10.16
C SER A 227 17.51 9.25 -9.94
N ASP A 228 17.47 8.34 -8.96
CA ASP A 228 16.24 7.61 -8.61
C ASP A 228 15.17 8.56 -8.06
N VAL A 229 15.55 9.52 -7.22
CA VAL A 229 14.61 10.53 -6.69
C VAL A 229 14.04 11.37 -7.84
N LYS A 230 14.90 11.83 -8.75
CA LYS A 230 14.46 12.58 -9.93
C LYS A 230 13.47 11.79 -10.78
N LYS A 231 13.82 10.53 -11.09
CA LYS A 231 12.95 9.62 -11.84
C LYS A 231 11.63 9.39 -11.13
N MET A 232 11.65 9.17 -9.81
CA MET A 232 10.43 8.97 -9.02
C MET A 232 9.51 10.18 -9.10
N MET A 233 10.04 11.40 -8.96
CA MET A 233 9.23 12.63 -9.06
C MET A 233 8.60 12.78 -10.44
N ILE A 234 9.36 12.53 -11.51
CA ILE A 234 8.86 12.55 -12.89
C ILE A 234 7.78 11.48 -13.08
N ASP A 235 8.03 10.24 -12.67
CA ASP A 235 7.10 9.11 -12.81
C ASP A 235 5.80 9.37 -12.02
N GLN A 236 5.88 9.98 -10.83
CA GLN A 236 4.70 10.38 -10.05
C GLN A 236 3.89 11.48 -10.75
N MET A 237 4.55 12.50 -11.32
CA MET A 237 3.85 13.52 -12.11
C MET A 237 3.17 12.93 -13.34
N LYS A 238 3.83 12.00 -14.06
CA LYS A 238 3.22 11.29 -15.20
C LYS A 238 2.01 10.47 -14.78
N LYS A 239 2.07 9.79 -13.63
CA LYS A 239 0.92 9.06 -13.05
C LYS A 239 -0.26 9.97 -12.70
N MET A 240 -0.02 11.26 -12.48
CA MET A 240 -1.07 12.27 -12.32
C MET A 240 -1.58 12.82 -13.66
N GLY A 241 -1.06 12.37 -14.80
CA GLY A 241 -1.41 12.85 -16.14
C GLY A 241 -0.61 14.08 -16.60
N MET A 242 0.45 14.46 -15.89
CA MET A 242 1.31 15.57 -16.31
C MET A 242 2.16 15.16 -17.53
N GLY A 243 2.14 16.02 -18.56
CA GLY A 243 2.88 15.80 -19.80
C GLY A 243 4.37 16.12 -19.71
N GLU A 244 5.09 15.84 -20.80
CA GLU A 244 6.54 16.10 -20.90
C GLU A 244 6.89 17.57 -20.69
N GLU A 245 5.96 18.49 -21.00
CA GLU A 245 6.16 19.92 -20.84
C GLU A 245 6.35 20.31 -19.36
N VAL A 246 5.64 19.64 -18.45
CA VAL A 246 5.73 19.86 -16.99
C VAL A 246 6.87 19.05 -16.41
N THR A 247 7.04 17.79 -16.83
CA THR A 247 8.10 16.95 -16.25
C THR A 247 9.50 17.39 -16.64
N SER A 248 9.69 17.98 -17.83
CA SER A 248 10.97 18.57 -18.25
C SER A 248 11.37 19.79 -17.39
N GLN A 249 10.42 20.45 -16.72
CA GLN A 249 10.74 21.51 -15.77
C GLN A 249 11.43 20.99 -14.51
N ILE A 250 11.22 19.72 -14.13
CA ILE A 250 12.00 19.08 -13.06
C ILE A 250 13.48 19.05 -13.47
N ASP A 251 13.77 18.72 -14.73
CA ASP A 251 15.15 18.69 -15.23
C ASP A 251 15.78 20.08 -15.23
N ALA A 252 15.08 21.06 -15.78
CA ALA A 252 15.55 22.44 -15.89
C ALA A 252 15.76 23.11 -14.52
N ASN A 253 14.89 22.81 -13.53
CA ASN A 253 14.89 23.48 -12.23
C ASN A 253 15.49 22.63 -11.10
N TRP A 254 16.12 21.48 -11.41
CA TRP A 254 16.61 20.53 -10.41
C TRP A 254 17.53 21.17 -9.35
N GLY A 255 18.44 22.05 -9.79
CA GLY A 255 19.36 22.76 -8.89
C GLY A 255 18.63 23.66 -7.88
N GLN A 256 17.57 24.35 -8.32
CA GLN A 256 16.74 25.18 -7.44
C GLN A 256 15.94 24.31 -6.46
N MET A 257 15.36 23.21 -6.96
CA MET A 257 14.62 22.25 -6.13
C MET A 257 15.51 21.66 -5.03
N LYS A 258 16.78 21.37 -5.36
CA LYS A 258 17.79 20.90 -4.41
C LYS A 258 18.10 21.96 -3.34
N ALA A 259 18.29 23.21 -3.75
CA ALA A 259 18.51 24.33 -2.82
C ALA A 259 17.32 24.54 -1.87
N MET A 260 16.10 24.25 -2.32
CA MET A 260 14.87 24.30 -1.50
C MET A 260 14.64 23.04 -0.66
N GLY A 261 15.52 22.03 -0.75
CA GLY A 261 15.37 20.75 -0.03
C GLY A 261 14.26 19.83 -0.57
N MET A 262 13.69 20.12 -1.74
CA MET A 262 12.61 19.35 -2.37
C MET A 262 13.09 18.00 -2.92
N THR A 263 14.38 17.86 -3.17
CA THR A 263 14.98 16.61 -3.66
C THR A 263 15.42 15.69 -2.53
N ASN A 264 15.27 16.10 -1.27
CA ASN A 264 15.63 15.27 -0.13
C ASN A 264 14.57 14.20 0.07
N LEU A 265 14.97 12.95 -0.12
CA LEU A 265 14.14 11.79 0.19
C LEU A 265 14.77 11.01 1.33
N SER A 266 13.95 10.64 2.30
CA SER A 266 14.32 9.61 3.27
C SER A 266 13.10 8.82 3.68
N VAL A 267 13.27 7.53 3.89
CA VAL A 267 12.22 6.63 4.38
C VAL A 267 12.84 5.74 5.43
N ASN A 268 12.26 5.75 6.62
CA ASN A 268 12.57 4.77 7.65
C ASN A 268 11.27 4.23 8.20
N GLY A 269 11.13 2.91 8.25
CA GLY A 269 9.93 2.31 8.79
C GLY A 269 10.13 0.91 9.33
N THR A 270 9.15 0.44 10.07
CA THR A 270 9.09 -0.91 10.61
C THR A 270 7.66 -1.41 10.48
N ASP A 271 7.49 -2.55 9.81
CA ASP A 271 6.24 -3.30 9.74
C ASP A 271 6.38 -4.58 10.57
N ASN A 272 5.38 -4.91 11.39
CA ASN A 272 5.28 -6.15 12.16
C ASN A 272 4.03 -6.90 11.74
N LEU A 273 4.21 -8.13 11.28
CA LEU A 273 3.15 -8.99 10.77
C LEU A 273 3.14 -10.30 11.54
N THR A 274 1.94 -10.80 11.84
CA THR A 274 1.74 -12.14 12.40
C THR A 274 0.84 -12.92 11.48
N PHE A 275 1.35 -14.01 10.91
CA PHE A 275 0.60 -14.94 10.08
C PHE A 275 0.22 -16.18 10.88
N LEU A 276 -1.02 -16.61 10.76
CA LEU A 276 -1.52 -17.84 11.36
C LEU A 276 -1.08 -19.07 10.56
N PRO A 277 -1.13 -20.28 11.15
CA PRO A 277 -0.76 -21.52 10.46
C PRO A 277 -1.57 -21.82 9.19
N ASN A 278 -2.79 -21.29 9.09
CA ASN A 278 -3.63 -21.39 7.89
C ASN A 278 -3.26 -20.35 6.80
N GLY A 279 -2.23 -19.55 7.05
CA GLY A 279 -1.71 -18.53 6.15
C GLY A 279 -2.37 -17.17 6.29
N TRP A 280 -3.54 -17.02 6.94
CA TRP A 280 -4.16 -15.70 7.09
C TRP A 280 -3.33 -14.77 7.97
N LEU A 281 -3.28 -13.49 7.60
CA LEU A 281 -2.70 -12.45 8.45
C LEU A 281 -3.57 -12.28 9.70
N GLN A 282 -3.01 -12.46 10.89
CA GLN A 282 -3.71 -12.17 12.14
C GLN A 282 -3.75 -10.66 12.40
N SER A 283 -2.61 -10.00 12.23
CA SER A 283 -2.43 -8.59 12.52
C SER A 283 -1.24 -8.03 11.76
N LEU A 284 -1.35 -6.76 11.37
CA LEU A 284 -0.25 -5.93 10.92
C LEU A 284 -0.20 -4.66 11.76
N SER A 285 1.00 -4.25 12.15
CA SER A 285 1.25 -2.91 12.68
C SER A 285 2.48 -2.33 12.00
N GLY A 286 2.41 -1.08 11.57
CA GLY A 286 3.46 -0.43 10.81
C GLY A 286 3.67 1.00 11.28
N LYS A 287 4.93 1.44 11.31
CA LYS A 287 5.28 2.84 11.51
C LYS A 287 6.30 3.25 10.47
N SER A 288 6.13 4.42 9.87
CA SER A 288 7.18 4.98 9.02
C SER A 288 7.27 6.49 9.15
N ALA A 289 8.47 7.01 8.94
CA ALA A 289 8.75 8.42 8.72
C ALA A 289 9.32 8.57 7.32
N THR A 290 8.66 9.37 6.51
CA THR A 290 9.04 9.66 5.13
C THR A 290 9.24 11.16 4.98
N LYS A 291 10.37 11.55 4.41
CA LYS A 291 10.61 12.90 3.90
C LYS A 291 10.62 12.83 2.39
N VAL A 292 9.80 13.65 1.74
CA VAL A 292 9.70 13.69 0.28
C VAL A 292 9.18 15.06 -0.15
N MET A 293 9.80 15.69 -1.15
CA MET A 293 9.33 16.98 -1.70
C MET A 293 9.11 18.06 -0.63
N GLY A 294 10.00 18.15 0.36
CA GLY A 294 9.90 19.11 1.46
C GLY A 294 8.80 18.82 2.48
N MET A 295 8.00 17.77 2.28
CA MET A 295 7.00 17.27 3.23
C MET A 295 7.63 16.24 4.16
N GLU A 296 7.27 16.28 5.43
CA GLU A 296 7.58 15.22 6.40
C GLU A 296 6.29 14.52 6.80
N MET A 297 6.22 13.22 6.58
CA MET A 297 5.04 12.39 6.82
C MET A 297 5.39 11.27 7.80
N LYS A 298 4.58 11.12 8.84
CA LYS A 298 4.62 9.97 9.75
C LYS A 298 3.36 9.14 9.55
N LEU A 299 3.53 7.86 9.29
CA LEU A 299 2.45 6.89 9.14
C LEU A 299 2.42 5.95 10.33
N ASP A 300 1.23 5.68 10.84
CA ASP A 300 0.94 4.58 11.76
C ASP A 300 -0.19 3.75 11.14
N THR A 301 0.11 2.49 10.82
CA THR A 301 -0.81 1.57 10.16
C THR A 301 -1.12 0.43 11.10
N GLN A 302 -2.40 0.07 11.20
CA GLN A 302 -2.86 -1.12 11.92
C GLN A 302 -3.83 -1.88 11.04
N SER A 303 -3.71 -3.20 11.01
CA SER A 303 -4.67 -4.09 10.37
C SER A 303 -5.04 -5.20 11.36
N GLU A 304 -6.34 -5.41 11.54
CA GLU A 304 -6.88 -6.45 12.39
C GLU A 304 -8.04 -7.19 11.71
N ILE A 305 -8.21 -8.46 12.05
CA ILE A 305 -9.38 -9.23 11.63
C ILE A 305 -10.59 -8.76 12.44
N THR A 306 -11.63 -8.28 11.76
CA THR A 306 -12.92 -7.92 12.38
C THR A 306 -13.95 -9.03 12.27
N TYR A 307 -13.80 -9.93 11.30
CA TYR A 307 -14.62 -11.12 11.16
C TYR A 307 -13.85 -12.24 10.47
N LYS A 308 -14.07 -13.47 10.93
CA LYS A 308 -13.66 -14.70 10.24
C LYS A 308 -14.66 -15.82 10.49
N ASN A 309 -14.78 -16.76 9.54
CA ASN A 309 -15.59 -17.98 9.70
C ASN A 309 -14.75 -19.27 9.83
N TRP A 310 -13.43 -19.13 9.80
CA TRP A 310 -12.47 -20.23 9.92
C TRP A 310 -11.82 -20.24 11.31
N LYS A 311 -11.25 -21.38 11.68
CA LYS A 311 -10.60 -21.60 12.98
C LYS A 311 -9.18 -21.02 12.95
#